data_AF-A0A173TVK8-F1
#
_entry.id   AF-A0A173TVK8-F1
#
_cell.length_a   1.000
_cell.length_b   1.000
_cell.length_c   1.000
_cell.angle_alpha   90.00
_cell.angle_beta   90.00
_cell.angle_gamma   90.00
#
_symmetry.space_group_name_H-M   'P 1'
#
loop_
_entity.id
_entity.type
_entity.pdbx_description
1 polymer ?
#
loop_
_entity_poly.entity_id
_entity_poly.type
_entity_poly.pdbx_seq_one_letter_code
_entity_poly.pdbx_strand_id
1 'polypeptide(L)'
;MSLWKFGDFEAEVDFTDADFLDALDEAKAAMHEAEQNVPVVGKNSDIIRAQCSCFYVFFDTLFGDGAGERILCGKNSIKLCNEAAESLFDFETAEANALDSKYNKYMPNQNTTQQFPHPQPQPNGNRQQRRNYQKQYGKGKYSNTGR
;
A
#
# COMPACT_ATOMS: atom_id res chain seq x y z
N MET A 1 -15.79 1.94 -1.52
CA MET A 1 -16.53 2.43 -0.35
C MET A 1 -16.81 1.28 0.59
N SER A 2 -16.30 1.39 1.81
CA SER A 2 -16.44 0.42 2.90
C SER A 2 -17.09 1.11 4.09
N LEU A 3 -17.89 0.39 4.87
CA LEU A 3 -18.68 0.98 5.94
C LEU A 3 -17.89 0.96 7.25
N TRP A 4 -17.41 2.12 7.69
CA TRP A 4 -16.78 2.27 8.99
C TRP A 4 -17.85 2.46 10.07
N LYS A 5 -17.64 1.88 11.25
CA LYS A 5 -18.58 1.93 12.38
C LYS A 5 -17.86 2.19 13.69
N PHE A 6 -18.41 3.09 14.50
CA PHE A 6 -17.98 3.33 15.86
C PHE A 6 -19.18 3.64 16.76
N GLY A 7 -19.46 2.77 17.72
CA GLY A 7 -20.70 2.84 18.50
C GLY A 7 -21.92 2.71 17.59
N ASP A 8 -22.83 3.68 17.67
CA ASP A 8 -24.05 3.77 16.84
C ASP A 8 -23.83 4.63 15.57
N PHE A 9 -22.63 5.18 15.37
CA PHE A 9 -22.31 5.96 14.18
C PHE A 9 -21.77 5.05 13.08
N GLU A 10 -22.26 5.26 11.85
CA GLU A 10 -21.82 4.56 10.65
C GLU A 10 -21.61 5.57 9.51
N ALA A 11 -20.52 5.42 8.76
CA ALA A 11 -20.23 6.24 7.59
C ALA A 11 -19.54 5.42 6.50
N GLU A 12 -19.88 5.71 5.25
CA GLU A 12 -19.13 5.19 4.10
C GLU A 12 -17.78 5.92 4.02
N VAL A 13 -16.71 5.15 3.93
CA VAL A 13 -15.34 5.67 3.73
C VAL A 13 -14.70 5.00 2.53
N ASP A 14 -13.86 5.73 1.81
CA ASP A 14 -13.14 5.20 0.66
C ASP A 14 -11.74 5.82 0.59
N PHE A 15 -10.75 5.12 1.15
CA PHE A 15 -9.36 5.57 1.13
C PHE A 15 -8.71 5.47 -0.26
N THR A 16 -9.47 5.15 -1.30
CA THR A 16 -9.03 5.23 -2.70
C THR A 16 -9.73 6.31 -3.50
N ASP A 17 -10.73 6.96 -2.91
CA ASP A 17 -11.40 8.10 -3.50
C ASP A 17 -10.63 9.38 -3.19
N ALA A 18 -10.35 10.17 -4.23
CA ALA A 18 -9.52 11.37 -4.09
C ALA A 18 -10.24 12.45 -3.26
N ASP A 19 -11.55 12.61 -3.44
CA ASP A 19 -12.32 13.62 -2.73
C ASP A 19 -12.40 13.27 -1.24
N PHE A 20 -12.55 11.99 -0.90
CA PHE A 20 -12.49 11.53 0.49
C PHE A 20 -11.10 11.71 1.12
N LEU A 21 -10.02 11.45 0.37
CA LEU A 21 -8.65 11.67 0.85
C LEU A 21 -8.35 13.16 1.09
N ASP A 22 -8.81 14.04 0.20
CA ASP A 22 -8.70 15.48 0.38
C ASP A 22 -9.46 15.93 1.65
N ALA A 23 -10.67 15.42 1.87
CA ALA A 23 -11.44 15.70 3.10
C ALA A 23 -10.76 15.17 4.37
N LEU A 24 -10.13 13.99 4.29
CA LEU A 24 -9.36 13.41 5.40
C LEU A 24 -8.13 14.25 5.74
N ASP A 25 -7.40 14.73 4.73
CA ASP A 25 -6.25 15.60 4.94
C ASP A 25 -6.65 16.99 5.45
N GLU A 26 -7.77 17.55 4.99
CA GLU A 26 -8.36 18.76 5.54
C GLU A 26 -8.74 18.58 7.02
N ALA A 27 -9.38 17.46 7.37
CA ALA A 27 -9.72 17.15 8.75
C ALA A 27 -8.49 17.02 9.67
N LYS A 28 -7.42 16.37 9.19
CA LYS A 28 -6.14 16.28 9.91
C LYS A 28 -5.50 17.67 10.10
N ALA A 29 -5.54 18.52 9.08
CA ALA A 29 -5.02 19.88 9.16
C ALA A 29 -5.81 20.74 10.16
N ALA A 30 -7.15 20.67 10.11
CA ALA A 30 -8.02 21.39 11.04
C ALA A 30 -7.81 20.94 12.50
N MET A 31 -7.64 19.62 12.73
CA MET A 31 -7.29 19.09 14.04
C MET A 31 -5.94 19.62 14.53
N HIS A 32 -4.92 19.64 13.67
CA HIS A 32 -3.60 20.13 14.01
C HIS A 32 -3.60 21.63 14.36
N GLU A 33 -4.36 22.44 13.62
CA GLU A 33 -4.55 23.86 13.94
C GLU A 33 -5.27 24.04 15.29
N ALA A 34 -6.30 23.24 15.56
CA ALA A 34 -6.99 23.26 16.85
C ALA A 34 -6.03 22.86 18.00
N GLU A 35 -5.16 21.88 17.77
CA GLU A 35 -4.16 21.43 18.75
C GLU A 35 -3.19 22.55 19.15
N GLN A 36 -2.80 23.42 18.22
CA GLN A 36 -1.94 24.58 18.54
C GLN A 36 -2.54 25.52 19.57
N ASN A 37 -3.87 25.51 19.73
CA ASN A 37 -4.61 26.35 20.67
C ASN A 37 -4.89 25.65 22.01
N VAL A 38 -4.45 24.40 22.20
CA VAL A 38 -4.65 23.66 23.45
C VAL A 38 -3.78 24.26 24.57
N PRO A 39 -4.37 24.64 25.73
CA PRO A 39 -3.59 25.14 26.85
C PRO A 39 -2.63 24.08 27.40
N VAL A 40 -1.37 24.45 27.62
CA VAL A 40 -0.34 23.58 28.23
C VAL A 40 -0.28 23.70 29.77
N VAL A 41 -0.96 24.70 30.34
CA VAL A 41 -1.02 24.96 31.78
C VAL A 41 -2.44 25.27 32.21
N GLY A 42 -2.73 25.05 33.49
CA GLY A 42 -4.05 25.33 34.08
C GLY A 42 -4.69 24.08 34.65
N LYS A 43 -6.02 24.06 34.73
CA LYS A 43 -6.76 22.90 35.23
C LYS A 43 -6.70 21.78 34.19
N ASN A 44 -6.27 20.59 34.61
CA ASN A 44 -6.23 19.41 33.73
C ASN A 44 -7.58 19.13 33.04
N SER A 45 -8.71 19.41 33.70
CA SER A 45 -10.03 19.26 33.08
C SER A 45 -10.22 20.14 31.86
N ASP A 46 -9.67 21.36 31.88
CA ASP A 46 -9.84 22.33 30.81
C ASP A 46 -8.91 21.99 29.65
N ILE A 47 -7.70 21.52 29.96
CA ILE A 47 -6.76 20.94 28.98
C ILE A 47 -7.39 19.74 28.27
N ILE A 48 -7.97 18.79 29.03
CA ILE A 48 -8.64 17.61 28.46
C ILE A 48 -9.82 17.99 27.57
N ARG A 49 -10.65 18.96 27.97
CA ARG A 49 -11.75 19.45 27.12
C ARG A 49 -11.24 20.06 25.82
N ALA A 50 -10.17 20.86 25.88
CA ALA A 50 -9.55 21.44 24.69
C ALA A 50 -9.00 20.35 23.76
N GLN A 51 -8.31 19.34 24.30
CA GLN A 51 -7.85 18.18 23.52
C GLN A 51 -9.00 17.39 22.90
N CYS A 52 -10.08 17.12 23.65
CA CYS A 52 -11.26 16.46 23.10
C CYS A 52 -11.84 17.29 21.94
N SER A 53 -11.91 18.61 22.09
CA SER A 53 -12.44 19.51 21.06
C SER A 53 -11.69 19.39 19.73
N CYS A 54 -10.39 19.12 19.74
CA CYS A 54 -9.62 18.83 18.52
C CYS A 54 -10.18 17.62 17.75
N PHE A 55 -10.60 16.56 18.46
CA PHE A 55 -11.23 15.39 17.84
C PHE A 55 -12.66 15.68 17.35
N TYR A 56 -13.42 16.54 18.04
CA TYR A 56 -14.71 17.00 17.50
C TYR A 56 -14.52 17.73 16.17
N VAL A 57 -13.55 18.66 16.10
CA VAL A 57 -13.19 19.34 14.85
C VAL A 57 -12.79 18.36 13.76
N PHE A 58 -11.93 17.38 14.07
CA PHE A 58 -11.53 16.33 13.13
C PHE A 58 -12.75 15.60 12.54
N PHE A 59 -13.62 15.06 13.39
CA PHE A 59 -14.75 14.26 12.94
C PHE A 59 -15.83 15.09 12.25
N ASP A 60 -16.10 16.32 12.72
CA ASP A 60 -17.04 17.23 12.07
C ASP A 60 -16.53 17.68 10.69
N THR A 61 -15.22 17.89 10.54
CA THR A 61 -14.63 18.22 9.23
C THR A 61 -14.71 17.04 8.27
N LEU A 62 -14.40 15.82 8.75
CA LEU A 62 -14.36 14.63 7.90
C LEU A 62 -15.74 14.12 7.48
N PHE A 63 -16.69 14.09 8.41
CA PHE A 63 -18.00 13.45 8.21
C PHE A 63 -19.17 14.46 8.20
N GLY A 64 -18.86 15.75 8.26
CA GLY A 64 -19.83 16.84 8.30
C GLY A 64 -20.28 17.20 9.72
N ASP A 65 -20.86 18.40 9.83
CA ASP A 65 -21.28 19.03 11.08
C ASP A 65 -22.07 18.08 12.01
N GLY A 66 -21.62 17.99 13.27
CA GLY A 66 -22.25 17.18 14.31
C GLY A 66 -21.90 15.69 14.26
N ALA A 67 -20.98 15.26 13.40
CA ALA A 67 -20.42 13.93 13.45
C ALA A 67 -19.64 13.67 14.74
N GLY A 68 -18.82 14.62 15.20
CA GLY A 68 -18.10 14.55 16.47
C GLY A 68 -19.02 14.32 17.66
N GLU A 69 -20.15 15.03 17.71
CA GLU A 69 -21.18 14.84 18.74
C GLU A 69 -21.77 13.43 18.73
N ARG A 70 -22.05 12.88 17.54
CA ARG A 70 -22.60 11.52 17.40
C ARG A 70 -21.57 10.45 17.76
N ILE A 71 -20.33 10.60 17.31
CA ILE A 71 -19.23 9.64 17.52
C ILE A 71 -18.78 9.64 18.98
N LEU A 72 -18.60 10.82 19.57
CA LEU A 72 -18.07 10.99 20.93
C LEU A 72 -19.17 11.12 21.99
N CYS A 73 -20.43 11.10 21.56
CA CYS A 73 -21.64 11.14 22.40
C CYS A 73 -21.65 12.31 23.39
N GLY A 74 -21.17 13.49 22.99
CA GLY A 74 -21.07 14.68 23.84
C GLY A 74 -20.09 14.55 25.02
N LYS A 75 -19.24 13.52 25.03
CA LYS A 75 -18.30 13.26 26.12
C LYS A 75 -16.98 13.99 25.90
N ASN A 76 -16.41 14.48 27.00
CA ASN A 76 -15.04 15.00 27.07
C ASN A 76 -14.09 13.95 27.66
N SER A 77 -14.02 12.78 27.00
CA SER A 77 -13.17 11.67 27.40
C SER A 77 -12.07 11.49 26.37
N ILE A 78 -10.83 11.83 26.72
CA ILE A 78 -9.68 11.67 25.81
C ILE A 78 -9.48 10.21 25.41
N LYS A 79 -9.80 9.27 26.30
CA LYS A 79 -9.77 7.83 26.01
C LYS A 79 -10.73 7.48 24.87
N LEU A 80 -11.97 7.98 24.92
CA LEU A 80 -12.96 7.72 23.88
C LEU A 80 -12.55 8.36 22.55
N CYS A 81 -11.98 9.56 22.61
CA CYS A 81 -11.46 10.25 21.43
C CYS A 81 -10.36 9.42 20.74
N ASN A 82 -9.39 8.92 21.51
CA ASN A 82 -8.34 8.06 20.99
C ASN A 82 -8.90 6.76 20.42
N GLU A 83 -9.82 6.08 21.14
CA GLU A 83 -10.45 4.85 20.67
C GLU A 83 -11.18 5.04 19.32
N ALA A 84 -11.87 6.17 19.14
CA ALA A 84 -12.54 6.50 17.89
C ALA A 84 -11.55 6.74 16.74
N ALA A 85 -10.48 7.52 16.99
CA ALA A 85 -9.46 7.81 15.99
C ALA A 85 -8.64 6.57 15.61
N GLU A 86 -8.22 5.76 16.60
CA GLU A 86 -7.54 4.49 16.40
C GLU A 86 -8.42 3.53 15.59
N SER A 87 -9.71 3.43 15.90
CA SER A 87 -10.63 2.59 15.14
C SER A 87 -10.73 2.99 13.66
N LEU A 88 -10.67 4.28 13.34
CA LEU A 88 -10.67 4.74 11.94
C LEU A 88 -9.33 4.43 11.25
N PHE A 89 -8.21 4.63 11.93
CA PHE A 89 -6.87 4.34 11.41
C PHE A 89 -6.63 2.83 11.19
N ASP A 90 -7.10 1.99 12.11
CA ASP A 90 -7.06 0.53 11.94
C ASP A 90 -7.88 0.09 10.73
N PHE A 91 -9.01 0.77 10.49
CA PHE A 91 -9.86 0.52 9.33
C PHE A 91 -9.16 0.94 8.02
N GLU A 92 -8.51 2.11 7.98
CA GLU A 92 -7.65 2.56 6.87
C GLU A 92 -6.56 1.52 6.56
N THR A 93 -5.86 1.06 7.59
CA THR A 93 -4.79 0.07 7.46
C THR A 93 -5.31 -1.26 6.91
N ALA A 94 -6.47 -1.72 7.37
CA ALA A 94 -7.09 -2.95 6.88
C ALA A 94 -7.48 -2.84 5.40
N GLU A 95 -8.08 -1.73 4.99
CA GLU A 95 -8.46 -1.46 3.60
C GLU A 95 -7.24 -1.39 2.68
N ALA A 96 -6.17 -0.72 3.11
CA ALA A 96 -4.91 -0.64 2.36
C ALA A 96 -4.30 -2.05 2.14
N ASN A 97 -4.29 -2.90 3.17
CA ASN A 97 -3.81 -4.28 3.06
C ASN A 97 -4.68 -5.14 2.13
N ALA A 98 -6.00 -4.97 2.19
CA ALA A 98 -6.93 -5.67 1.31
C ALA A 98 -6.73 -5.26 -0.16
N LEU A 99 -6.49 -3.97 -0.40
CA LEU A 99 -6.20 -3.41 -1.70
C LEU A 99 -4.87 -3.92 -2.27
N ASP A 100 -3.79 -3.89 -1.49
CA ASP A 100 -2.49 -4.43 -1.90
C ASP A 100 -2.59 -5.91 -2.29
N SER A 101 -3.27 -6.71 -1.45
CA SER A 101 -3.54 -8.12 -1.71
C SER A 101 -4.27 -8.33 -3.05
N LYS A 102 -5.20 -7.44 -3.39
CA LYS A 102 -5.95 -7.48 -4.66
C LYS A 102 -5.08 -7.07 -5.84
N TYR A 103 -4.21 -6.06 -5.70
CA TYR A 103 -3.28 -5.63 -6.75
C TYR A 103 -2.19 -6.67 -7.04
N ASN A 104 -1.71 -7.38 -6.02
CA ASN A 104 -0.70 -8.44 -6.17
C ASN A 104 -1.13 -9.54 -7.16
N LYS A 105 -2.43 -9.79 -7.33
CA LYS A 105 -2.96 -10.72 -8.36
C LYS A 105 -2.65 -10.29 -9.79
N TYR A 106 -2.52 -8.98 -10.02
CA TYR A 106 -2.29 -8.39 -11.35
C TYR A 106 -0.83 -7.98 -11.56
N MET A 107 0.01 -8.06 -10.53
CA MET A 107 1.43 -7.82 -10.68
C MET A 107 2.07 -9.00 -11.42
N PRO A 108 2.79 -8.76 -12.53
CA PRO A 108 3.51 -9.83 -13.22
C PRO A 108 4.54 -10.43 -12.26
N ASN A 109 4.52 -11.76 -12.16
CA ASN A 109 5.41 -12.50 -11.28
C ASN A 109 6.88 -12.20 -11.67
N GLN A 110 7.59 -11.41 -10.87
CA GLN A 110 8.99 -11.08 -11.15
C GLN A 110 9.90 -12.33 -11.10
N ASN A 111 9.41 -13.43 -10.52
CA ASN A 111 10.08 -14.72 -10.52
C ASN A 111 9.81 -15.58 -11.77
N THR A 112 8.97 -15.14 -12.70
CA THR A 112 9.00 -15.65 -14.08
C THR A 112 10.08 -14.93 -14.87
N THR A 113 11.34 -15.10 -14.46
CA THR A 113 12.36 -15.25 -15.49
C THR A 113 11.90 -16.46 -16.28
N GLN A 114 11.39 -16.22 -17.49
CA GLN A 114 11.20 -17.26 -18.49
C GLN A 114 12.53 -18.03 -18.50
N GLN A 115 12.55 -19.21 -17.87
CA GLN A 115 13.64 -20.14 -18.06
C GLN A 115 13.51 -20.56 -19.51
N PHE A 116 14.11 -19.76 -20.40
CA PHE A 116 14.47 -20.25 -21.72
C PHE A 116 15.21 -21.55 -21.44
N PRO A 117 14.78 -22.70 -21.99
CA PRO A 117 15.44 -23.96 -21.74
C PRO A 117 16.91 -23.76 -22.06
N HIS A 118 17.75 -23.79 -21.03
CA HIS A 118 19.19 -23.76 -21.22
C HIS A 118 19.50 -24.92 -22.17
N PRO A 119 20.22 -24.69 -23.29
CA PRO A 119 20.73 -25.81 -24.07
C PRO A 119 21.56 -26.65 -23.11
N GLN A 120 21.20 -27.94 -22.97
CA GLN A 120 21.99 -28.88 -22.16
C GLN A 120 23.46 -28.74 -22.55
N PRO A 121 24.40 -28.62 -21.58
CA PRO A 121 25.81 -28.68 -21.92
C PRO A 121 26.09 -30.05 -22.53
N GLN A 122 26.41 -30.08 -23.83
CA GLN A 122 26.92 -31.28 -24.48
C GLN A 122 28.17 -31.76 -23.71
N PRO A 123 28.29 -33.07 -23.44
CA PRO A 123 29.47 -33.59 -22.78
C PRO A 123 30.70 -33.25 -23.63
N ASN A 124 31.71 -32.72 -22.94
CA ASN A 124 32.92 -32.16 -23.49
C ASN A 124 33.73 -33.24 -24.25
N GLY A 125 33.36 -33.49 -25.50
CA GLY A 125 34.03 -34.42 -26.39
C GLY A 125 35.35 -33.83 -26.85
N ASN A 126 36.45 -34.45 -26.41
CA ASN A 126 37.84 -34.10 -26.72
C ASN A 126 38.02 -33.61 -28.16
N ARG A 127 38.30 -32.30 -28.29
CA ARG A 127 38.56 -31.55 -29.53
C ARG A 127 39.62 -32.20 -30.46
N GLN A 128 40.43 -33.12 -29.93
CA GLN A 128 41.41 -33.90 -30.70
C GLN A 128 40.80 -35.06 -31.51
N GLN A 129 39.69 -35.67 -31.09
CA GLN A 129 39.07 -36.79 -31.84
C GLN A 129 38.41 -36.30 -33.15
N ARG A 130 37.86 -35.08 -33.18
CA ARG A 130 37.27 -34.51 -34.41
C ARG A 130 38.29 -34.25 -35.52
N ARG A 131 39.57 -34.05 -35.22
CA ARG A 131 40.60 -33.82 -36.26
C ARG A 131 41.01 -35.10 -36.98
N ASN A 132 40.94 -36.26 -36.32
CA ASN A 132 41.33 -37.53 -36.93
C ASN A 132 40.26 -38.09 -37.87
N TYR A 133 38.97 -37.84 -37.60
CA TYR A 133 37.89 -38.31 -38.47
C TYR A 133 37.90 -37.61 -39.84
N GLN A 134 38.27 -36.33 -39.89
CA GLN A 134 38.28 -35.55 -41.13
C GLN A 134 39.48 -35.86 -42.04
N LYS A 135 40.58 -36.39 -41.47
CA LYS A 135 41.72 -36.89 -42.25
C LYS A 135 41.44 -38.25 -42.90
N GLN A 136 40.49 -39.04 -42.38
CA GLN A 136 40.24 -40.40 -42.88
C GLN A 136 39.22 -40.45 -44.02
N TYR A 137 38.35 -39.44 -44.19
CA TYR A 137 37.26 -39.48 -45.19
C TYR A 137 37.21 -38.30 -46.18
N GLY A 138 38.19 -37.39 -46.14
CA GLY A 138 38.26 -36.22 -47.04
C GLY A 138 39.08 -36.42 -48.31
N LYS A 139 38.82 -37.46 -49.12
CA LYS A 139 39.29 -37.54 -50.52
C LYS A 139 38.08 -37.59 -51.45
N GLY A 140 37.53 -36.41 -51.76
CA GLY A 140 36.52 -36.20 -52.80
C GLY A 140 36.99 -35.10 -53.74
N LYS A 141 37.40 -35.49 -54.94
CA LYS A 141 37.94 -34.66 -56.02
C LYS A 141 36.90 -33.64 -56.51
N TYR A 142 37.31 -32.39 -56.72
CA TYR A 142 36.82 -31.58 -57.85
C TYR A 142 37.93 -30.66 -58.34
N SER A 143 38.48 -31.01 -59.50
CA SER A 143 39.31 -30.16 -60.34
C SER A 143 38.41 -29.20 -61.12
N ASN A 144 38.67 -27.89 -61.06
CA ASN A 144 38.16 -26.96 -62.06
C ASN A 144 39.35 -26.20 -62.65
N THR A 145 39.80 -26.63 -63.83
CA THR A 145 40.73 -25.87 -64.66
C THR A 145 39.93 -24.82 -65.41
N GLY A 146 40.24 -23.56 -65.14
CA GLY A 146 39.76 -22.44 -65.95
C GLY A 146 40.38 -22.40 -67.34
N ARG A 147 39.62 -21.84 -68.28
CA ARG A 147 40.07 -20.75 -69.15
C ARG A 147 38.86 -20.07 -69.76
#